data_AF-A0A966L1C6-F1
#
_entry.id   AF-A0A966L1C6-F1
#
_cell.length_a   1.000
_cell.length_b   1.000
_cell.length_c   1.000
_cell.angle_alpha   90.00
_cell.angle_beta   90.00
_cell.angle_gamma   90.00
#
_symmetry.space_group_name_H-M   'P 1'
#
loop_
_entity.id
_entity.type
_entity.pdbx_description
1 polymer ?
#
loop_
_entity_poly.entity_id
_entity_poly.type
_entity_poly.pdbx_seq_one_letter_code
_entity_poly.pdbx_strand_id
1 'polypeptide(L)'
;MRAEPDLSARQPRRGGAARLERAVLALAAGHGRVVAHRERSWASITFAGTRHTLRLVFDTPEAIEGGEALIAALPDHEFALPARLVADATVSAVDHVLEPAPQLTVTCELLLLEDG
;
A
#
# COMPACT_ATOMS: atom_id res chain seq x y z
N MET A 1 -43.01 14.23 -6.83
CA MET A 1 -41.62 14.60 -7.16
C MET A 1 -40.73 13.90 -6.15
N ARG A 2 -40.16 12.73 -6.50
CA ARG A 2 -39.25 11.98 -5.62
C ARG A 2 -37.84 12.46 -5.93
N ALA A 3 -37.12 12.94 -4.92
CA ALA A 3 -35.70 13.26 -5.06
C ALA A 3 -34.92 11.94 -5.05
N GLU A 4 -34.16 11.67 -6.10
CA GLU A 4 -33.18 10.58 -6.13
C GLU A 4 -31.93 11.03 -5.37
N PRO A 5 -31.34 10.19 -4.50
CA PRO A 5 -30.07 10.52 -3.88
C PRO A 5 -28.95 10.41 -4.93
N ASP A 6 -28.17 11.49 -5.06
CA ASP A 6 -26.92 11.51 -5.83
C ASP A 6 -25.91 10.52 -5.21
N LEU A 7 -25.62 9.44 -5.93
CA LEU A 7 -24.71 8.37 -5.52
C LEU A 7 -23.27 8.56 -6.07
N SER A 8 -22.89 9.74 -6.56
CA SER A 8 -21.70 9.84 -7.43
C SER A 8 -20.40 10.37 -6.80
N ALA A 9 -20.31 10.60 -5.48
CA ALA A 9 -19.11 11.19 -4.85
C ALA A 9 -18.18 10.20 -4.11
N ARG A 10 -18.43 8.88 -4.16
CA ARG A 10 -17.75 7.90 -3.29
C ARG A 10 -16.68 7.01 -3.96
N GLN A 11 -16.44 7.15 -5.26
CA GLN A 11 -15.59 6.23 -6.04
C GLN A 11 -14.13 6.62 -6.34
N PRO A 12 -13.64 7.87 -6.22
CA PRO A 12 -12.22 8.19 -6.52
C PRO A 12 -11.22 7.52 -5.57
N ARG A 13 -11.56 7.44 -4.28
CA ARG A 13 -10.67 6.95 -3.21
C ARG A 13 -10.30 5.49 -3.38
N ARG A 14 -11.27 4.64 -3.75
CA ARG A 14 -11.05 3.20 -3.97
C ARG A 14 -10.10 2.93 -5.14
N GLY A 15 -10.13 3.75 -6.19
CA GLY A 15 -9.23 3.59 -7.33
C GLY A 15 -7.78 3.91 -6.99
N GLY A 16 -7.54 4.92 -6.15
CA GLY A 16 -6.19 5.28 -5.68
C GLY A 16 -5.58 4.19 -4.80
N ALA A 17 -6.34 3.75 -3.79
CA ALA A 17 -5.92 2.68 -2.89
C ALA A 17 -5.56 1.38 -3.64
N ALA A 18 -6.41 0.94 -4.57
CA ALA A 18 -6.17 -0.27 -5.35
C ALA A 18 -4.95 -0.15 -6.29
N ARG A 19 -4.67 1.05 -6.82
CA ARG A 19 -3.45 1.29 -7.63
C ARG A 19 -2.19 1.19 -6.78
N LEU A 20 -2.21 1.77 -5.58
CA LEU A 20 -1.08 1.68 -4.65
C LEU A 20 -0.82 0.23 -4.23
N GLU A 21 -1.87 -0.51 -3.85
CA GLU A 21 -1.77 -1.93 -3.50
C GLU A 21 -1.14 -2.75 -4.63
N ARG A 22 -1.60 -2.54 -5.87
CA ARG A 22 -1.01 -3.21 -7.04
C ARG A 22 0.45 -2.84 -7.26
N ALA A 23 0.82 -1.57 -7.09
CA ALA A 23 2.20 -1.14 -7.28
C ALA A 23 3.12 -1.75 -6.23
N VAL A 24 2.70 -1.80 -4.96
CA VAL A 24 3.45 -2.46 -3.89
C VAL A 24 3.53 -3.97 -4.12
N LEU A 25 2.43 -4.63 -4.51
CA LEU A 25 2.45 -6.06 -4.84
C LEU A 25 3.36 -6.37 -6.04
N ALA A 26 3.52 -5.45 -7.00
CA ALA A 26 4.42 -5.66 -8.14
C ALA A 26 5.89 -5.80 -7.70
N LEU A 27 6.31 -5.16 -6.61
CA LEU A 27 7.64 -5.34 -6.02
C LEU A 27 7.84 -6.74 -5.44
N ALA A 28 6.76 -7.39 -5.02
CA ALA A 28 6.76 -8.78 -4.61
C ALA A 28 6.48 -9.75 -5.77
N ALA A 29 6.69 -9.34 -7.03
CA ALA A 29 6.35 -10.10 -8.23
C ALA A 29 4.88 -10.58 -8.28
N GLY A 30 3.97 -9.85 -7.63
CA GLY A 30 2.55 -10.20 -7.51
C GLY A 30 2.23 -11.23 -6.44
N HIS A 31 3.21 -11.68 -5.65
CA HIS A 31 2.99 -12.59 -4.54
C HIS A 31 2.41 -11.88 -3.31
N GLY A 32 1.79 -12.68 -2.44
CA GLY A 32 1.21 -12.25 -1.19
C GLY A 32 -0.18 -11.63 -1.35
N ARG A 33 -0.74 -11.23 -0.21
CA ARG A 33 -2.09 -10.66 -0.13
C ARG A 33 -2.10 -9.48 0.82
N VAL A 34 -2.66 -8.37 0.35
CA VAL A 34 -2.98 -7.23 1.22
C VAL A 34 -4.12 -7.63 2.15
N VAL A 35 -3.85 -7.68 3.45
CA VAL A 35 -4.84 -8.06 4.47
C VAL A 35 -5.41 -6.85 5.21
N ALA A 36 -4.71 -5.72 5.16
CA ALA A 36 -5.19 -4.45 5.67
C ALA A 36 -4.59 -3.28 4.89
N HIS A 37 -5.42 -2.27 4.65
CA HIS A 37 -5.01 -0.98 4.12
C HIS A 37 -5.68 0.11 4.95
N ARG A 38 -4.88 0.96 5.59
CA ARG A 38 -5.36 2.12 6.34
C ARG A 38 -4.85 3.40 5.72
N GLU A 39 -5.71 4.41 5.74
CA GLU A 39 -5.41 5.74 5.23
C GLU A 39 -5.57 6.74 6.37
N ARG A 40 -4.61 7.64 6.52
CA ARG A 40 -4.66 8.74 7.46
C ARG A 40 -4.22 10.02 6.77
N SER A 41 -5.06 11.05 6.83
CA SER A 41 -4.69 12.39 6.34
C SER A 41 -3.40 12.86 7.02
N TRP A 42 -2.51 13.43 6.23
CA TRP A 42 -1.24 13.99 6.66
C TRP A 42 -1.12 15.39 6.08
N ALA A 43 -0.63 16.33 6.87
CA ALA A 43 -0.30 17.65 6.39
C ALA A 43 0.92 18.19 7.13
N SER A 44 1.68 19.00 6.43
CA SER A 44 2.82 19.78 6.91
C SER A 44 2.60 21.25 6.56
N ILE A 45 3.60 22.09 6.81
CA ILE A 45 3.54 23.52 6.48
C ILE A 45 3.42 23.73 4.96
N THR A 46 4.07 22.89 4.15
CA THR A 46 4.21 23.10 2.70
C THR A 46 3.46 22.07 1.86
N PHE A 47 3.10 20.92 2.41
CA PHE A 47 2.46 19.82 1.67
C PHE A 47 1.34 19.18 2.48
N ALA A 48 0.31 18.73 1.78
CA ALA A 48 -0.73 17.83 2.29
C ALA A 48 -0.69 16.50 1.54
N GLY A 49 -1.26 15.47 2.14
CA GLY A 49 -1.18 14.12 1.64
C GLY A 49 -1.99 13.12 2.46
N THR A 50 -1.80 11.85 2.13
CA THR A 50 -2.34 10.72 2.86
C THR A 50 -1.20 9.76 3.17
N ARG A 51 -1.08 9.38 4.45
CA ARG A 51 -0.24 8.26 4.86
C ARG A 51 -1.04 6.97 4.74
N HIS A 52 -0.50 6.05 3.96
CA HIS A 52 -1.03 4.72 3.72
C HIS A 52 -0.23 3.71 4.54
N THR A 53 -0.92 2.84 5.27
CA THR A 53 -0.31 1.69 5.94
C THR A 53 -0.89 0.42 5.34
N LEU A 54 -0.04 -0.36 4.67
CA LEU A 54 -0.40 -1.63 4.05
C LEU A 54 0.18 -2.77 4.88
N ARG A 55 -0.64 -3.78 5.16
CA ARG A 55 -0.18 -5.05 5.73
C ARG A 55 -0.35 -6.15 4.70
N LEU A 56 0.75 -6.80 4.35
CA LEU A 56 0.80 -7.89 3.39
C LEU A 56 1.17 -9.19 4.11
N VAL A 57 0.57 -10.29 3.68
CA VAL A 57 0.85 -11.65 4.18
C VAL A 57 1.31 -12.52 3.02
N PHE A 58 2.35 -13.31 3.25
CA PHE A 58 2.96 -14.25 2.33
C PHE A 58 3.07 -15.61 3.03
N ASP A 59 2.44 -16.65 2.48
CA ASP A 59 2.21 -17.94 3.17
C ASP A 59 2.69 -19.17 2.38
N THR A 60 3.38 -18.96 1.25
CA THR A 60 4.10 -20.00 0.51
C THR A 60 5.58 -19.63 0.42
N PRO A 61 6.50 -20.59 0.21
CA PRO A 61 7.93 -20.29 0.05
C PRO A 61 8.22 -19.23 -1.01
N GLU A 62 7.60 -19.34 -2.19
CA GLU A 62 7.76 -18.38 -3.30
C GLU A 62 7.17 -17.02 -2.92
N ALA A 63 6.07 -17.00 -2.18
CA ALA A 63 5.51 -15.76 -1.69
C ALA A 63 6.41 -15.08 -0.66
N ILE A 64 7.04 -15.84 0.23
CA ILE A 64 7.99 -15.32 1.22
C ILE A 64 9.20 -14.72 0.50
N GLU A 65 9.76 -15.39 -0.52
CA GLU A 65 10.82 -14.82 -1.36
C GLU A 65 10.39 -13.50 -2.03
N GLY A 66 9.16 -13.44 -2.56
CA GLY A 66 8.59 -12.18 -3.07
C GLY A 66 8.46 -11.10 -2.00
N GLY A 67 8.08 -11.47 -0.78
CA GLY A 67 8.03 -10.55 0.36
C GLY A 67 9.40 -10.00 0.75
N GLU A 68 10.44 -10.83 0.74
CA GLU A 68 11.83 -10.39 0.98
C GLU A 68 12.33 -9.45 -0.14
N ALA A 69 11.99 -9.74 -1.40
CA ALA A 69 12.29 -8.85 -2.52
C ALA A 69 11.59 -7.48 -2.38
N LEU A 70 10.33 -7.47 -1.95
CA LEU A 70 9.60 -6.25 -1.60
C LEU A 70 10.31 -5.48 -0.48
N ILE A 71 10.73 -6.16 0.59
CA ILE A 71 11.42 -5.51 1.73
C ILE A 71 12.68 -4.80 1.26
N ALA A 72 13.47 -5.46 0.42
CA ALA A 72 14.71 -4.90 -0.11
C ALA A 72 14.48 -3.75 -1.10
N ALA A 73 13.45 -3.84 -1.94
CA ALA A 73 13.21 -2.87 -3.01
C ALA A 73 12.42 -1.64 -2.57
N LEU A 74 11.49 -1.77 -1.61
CA LEU A 74 10.52 -0.73 -1.29
C LEU A 74 11.13 0.64 -0.93
N PRO A 75 12.17 0.74 -0.06
CA PRO A 75 12.69 2.04 0.37
C PRO A 75 13.28 2.88 -0.75
N ASP A 76 13.83 2.22 -1.78
CA ASP A 76 14.49 2.87 -2.91
C ASP A 76 13.61 2.89 -4.17
N HIS A 77 12.37 2.38 -4.09
CA HIS A 77 11.52 2.27 -5.27
C HIS A 77 10.85 3.59 -5.63
N GLU A 78 11.10 4.07 -6.84
CA GLU A 78 10.37 5.18 -7.43
C GLU A 78 9.03 4.73 -8.02
N PHE A 79 7.94 5.10 -7.35
CA PHE A 79 6.59 4.79 -7.79
C PHE A 79 6.11 5.71 -8.93
N ALA A 80 5.73 5.11 -10.05
CA ALA A 80 5.06 5.80 -11.15
C ALA A 80 3.52 5.66 -11.04
N LEU A 81 2.87 6.49 -10.22
CA LEU A 81 1.42 6.51 -10.06
C LEU A 81 0.79 7.70 -10.81
N PRO A 82 -0.24 7.50 -11.66
CA PRO A 82 -0.89 8.60 -12.36
C PRO A 82 -1.46 9.64 -11.41
N ALA A 83 -1.08 10.91 -11.61
CA ALA A 83 -1.51 12.08 -10.82
C ALA A 83 -1.31 11.88 -9.30
N ARG A 84 -0.28 11.15 -8.88
CA ARG A 84 0.05 10.96 -7.47
C ARG A 84 1.55 10.87 -7.30
N LEU A 85 2.09 11.58 -6.31
CA LEU A 85 3.49 11.51 -5.94
C LEU A 85 3.65 10.76 -4.62
N VAL A 86 4.47 9.71 -4.62
CA VAL A 86 4.89 9.03 -3.39
C VAL A 86 6.14 9.76 -2.88
N ALA A 87 6.00 10.46 -1.77
CA ALA A 87 7.10 11.22 -1.16
C ALA A 87 7.99 10.37 -0.25
N ASP A 88 7.42 9.30 0.31
CA ASP A 88 8.14 8.38 1.19
C ASP A 88 7.52 6.98 1.09
N ALA A 89 8.35 5.95 1.19
CA ALA A 89 7.95 4.55 1.23
C ALA A 89 8.93 3.78 2.11
N THR A 90 8.43 3.07 3.10
CA THR A 90 9.27 2.37 4.07
C THR A 90 8.62 1.08 4.57
N VAL A 91 9.46 0.14 5.00
CA VAL A 91 9.02 -1.04 5.74
C VAL A 91 9.09 -0.71 7.23
N SER A 92 7.92 -0.67 7.87
CA SER A 92 7.77 -0.30 9.28
C SER A 92 7.81 -1.50 10.23
N ALA A 93 7.43 -2.70 9.76
CA ALA A 93 7.49 -3.93 10.55
C ALA A 93 7.58 -5.16 9.64
N VAL A 94 8.27 -6.19 10.14
CA VAL A 94 8.42 -7.50 9.51
C VAL A 94 8.26 -8.56 10.60
N ASP A 95 7.32 -9.49 10.40
CA ASP A 95 7.10 -10.62 11.31
C ASP A 95 7.23 -11.95 10.55
N HIS A 96 8.10 -12.84 11.01
CA HIS A 96 8.22 -14.22 10.51
C HIS A 96 7.62 -15.20 11.50
N VAL A 97 6.71 -16.04 11.00
CA VAL A 97 6.27 -17.27 11.67
C VAL A 97 6.93 -18.43 10.94
N LEU A 98 7.68 -19.27 11.66
CA LEU A 98 8.40 -20.39 11.06
C LEU A 98 7.59 -21.69 11.09
N GLU A 99 6.77 -21.88 12.13
CA GLU A 99 6.05 -23.12 12.42
C GLU A 99 4.63 -22.80 12.94
N PRO A 100 3.62 -23.66 12.70
CA PRO A 100 3.67 -24.92 11.93
C PRO A 100 3.61 -24.72 10.42
N ALA A 101 3.39 -23.48 9.95
CA ALA A 101 3.39 -23.12 8.55
C ALA A 101 4.17 -21.81 8.39
N PRO A 102 5.22 -21.78 7.55
CA PRO A 102 5.99 -20.57 7.30
C PRO A 102 5.11 -19.45 6.78
N GLN A 103 5.22 -18.27 7.38
CA GLN A 103 4.52 -17.07 6.96
C GLN A 103 5.36 -15.83 7.22
N LEU A 104 5.38 -14.93 6.25
CA LEU A 104 5.95 -13.59 6.37
C LEU A 104 4.81 -12.57 6.36
N THR A 105 4.81 -11.67 7.34
CA THR A 105 3.97 -10.48 7.35
C THR A 105 4.84 -9.23 7.22
N VAL A 106 4.50 -8.36 6.28
CA VAL A 106 5.22 -7.08 6.07
C VAL A 106 4.24 -5.93 6.23
N THR A 107 4.63 -4.92 7.00
CA THR A 107 3.88 -3.67 7.12
C THR A 107 4.64 -2.54 6.44
N CYS A 108 4.08 -2.03 5.36
CA CYS A 108 4.62 -0.91 4.59
C CYS A 108 3.91 0.38 4.98
N GLU A 109 4.67 1.47 5.14
CA GLU A 109 4.14 2.82 5.25
C GLU A 109 4.53 3.63 4.01
N LEU A 110 3.57 4.30 3.39
CA LEU A 110 3.78 5.14 2.22
C LEU A 110 3.13 6.50 2.41
N LEU A 111 3.81 7.57 2.03
CA LEU A 111 3.26 8.93 2.04
C LEU A 111 2.96 9.36 0.60
N LEU A 112 1.68 9.51 0.29
CA LEU A 112 1.23 10.04 -0.99
C LEU A 112 0.86 11.51 -0.81
N LEU A 113 1.42 12.39 -1.65
CA LEU A 113 1.05 13.81 -1.64
C LEU A 113 -0.22 14.04 -2.46
N GLU A 114 -0.99 15.04 -2.03
CA GLU A 114 -2.08 15.60 -2.82
C GLU A 114 -1.51 16.52 -3.90
N ASP A 115 -2.16 16.54 -5.07
CA ASP A 115 -1.87 17.55 -6.08
C ASP A 115 -2.35 18.91 -5.55
N GLY A 116 -1.44 19.90 -5.53
CA GLY A 116 -1.74 21.28 -5.11
C GLY A 116 -2.52 22.08 -6.14
#